data_AF-A0A9D8Q6L6-F1
#
_entry.id   AF-A0A9D8Q6L6-F1
#
_cell.length_a   1.000
_cell.length_b   1.000
_cell.length_c   1.000
_cell.angle_alpha   90.00
_cell.angle_beta   90.00
_cell.angle_gamma   90.00
#
_symmetry.space_group_name_H-M   'P 1'
#
loop_
_entity.id
_entity.type
_entity.pdbx_description
1 polymer ?
#
loop_
_entity_poly.entity_id
_entity_poly.type
_entity_poly.pdbx_seq_one_letter_code
_entity_poly.pdbx_strand_id
1 'polypeptide(L)'
;DQPTGLHGLARRFAMPLFKISATGAENALARVADLNLERYAGMYRAQDGLACDPGYDNWRLVLIHPSRKPLAGAPVEARPRVIRVMLPSGLSLIAFEKELHERLSPAGLGGWIASPAGRRHCADLGLDPREAIRLTGYNTGEGERVSRADELYIFKPRLDGGRLLTIIEHIVHDYVVRDVAGRRPNWGWVAPNQGYRSIRPSTAPSA
;
A
#
# COMPACT_ATOMS: atom_id res chain seq x y z
N ASP A 1 15.52 -22.82 8.22
CA ASP A 1 15.45 -21.39 8.59
C ASP A 1 16.17 -20.51 7.56
N GLN A 2 15.39 -20.02 6.61
CA GLN A 2 15.62 -19.05 5.52
C GLN A 2 14.22 -18.59 5.06
N PRO A 3 13.99 -17.49 4.31
CA PRO A 3 14.65 -16.18 4.28
C PRO A 3 13.83 -15.16 5.12
N THR A 4 14.48 -14.24 5.83
CA THR A 4 13.80 -13.29 6.74
C THR A 4 13.49 -11.95 6.08
N GLY A 5 12.58 -11.97 5.10
CA GLY A 5 11.95 -10.76 4.58
C GLY A 5 11.05 -10.07 5.63
N LEU A 6 9.96 -9.43 5.21
CA LEU A 6 9.05 -8.76 6.16
C LEU A 6 8.53 -9.70 7.27
N HIS A 7 8.36 -11.00 6.99
CA HIS A 7 7.98 -11.99 8.00
C HIS A 7 9.02 -12.16 9.12
N GLY A 8 10.31 -12.11 8.78
CA GLY A 8 11.38 -12.16 9.77
C GLY A 8 11.40 -10.91 10.64
N LEU A 9 11.27 -9.73 10.02
CA LEU A 9 11.13 -8.47 10.75
C LEU A 9 9.92 -8.50 11.70
N ALA A 10 8.77 -8.97 11.22
CA ALA A 10 7.56 -9.16 12.02
C ALA A 10 7.79 -10.04 13.25
N ARG A 11 8.53 -11.14 13.10
CA ARG A 11 8.91 -12.03 14.22
C ARG A 11 9.85 -11.35 15.20
N ARG A 12 10.92 -10.70 14.71
CA ARG A 12 11.89 -9.98 15.58
C ARG A 12 11.19 -8.94 16.42
N PHE A 13 10.34 -8.12 15.80
CA PHE A 13 9.61 -7.04 16.46
C PHE A 13 8.32 -7.50 17.15
N ALA A 14 7.98 -8.79 17.15
CA ALA A 14 6.73 -9.32 17.71
C ALA A 14 5.46 -8.59 17.24
N MET A 15 5.41 -8.21 15.96
CA MET A 15 4.32 -7.43 15.36
C MET A 15 3.80 -8.07 14.06
N PRO A 16 2.50 -8.01 13.78
CA PRO A 16 1.95 -8.50 12.52
C PRO A 16 2.17 -7.47 11.40
N LEU A 17 3.25 -7.59 10.62
CA LEU A 17 3.60 -6.62 9.59
C LEU A 17 3.18 -7.07 8.19
N PHE A 18 2.57 -6.16 7.43
CA PHE A 18 2.17 -6.38 6.04
C PHE A 18 2.47 -5.15 5.19
N LYS A 19 2.81 -5.39 3.92
CA LYS A 19 2.77 -4.35 2.90
C LYS A 19 1.34 -4.22 2.37
N ILE A 20 0.82 -3.00 2.30
CA ILE A 20 -0.48 -2.70 1.69
C ILE A 20 -0.26 -1.54 0.71
N SER A 21 -0.58 -1.75 -0.56
CA SER A 21 -0.44 -0.73 -1.62
C SER A 21 -1.48 -0.97 -2.71
N ALA A 22 -1.66 -0.01 -3.61
CA ALA A 22 -2.51 -0.17 -4.78
C ALA A 22 -1.66 -0.48 -6.02
N THR A 23 -2.28 -1.03 -7.06
CA THR A 23 -1.63 -1.19 -8.36
C THR A 23 -2.65 -1.15 -9.48
N GLY A 24 -2.28 -0.55 -10.60
CA GLY A 24 -3.07 -0.55 -11.83
C GLY A 24 -2.74 -1.72 -12.75
N ALA A 25 -1.78 -2.58 -12.37
CA ALA A 25 -1.45 -3.77 -13.15
C ALA A 25 -2.66 -4.72 -13.20
N GLU A 26 -2.97 -5.23 -14.39
CA GLU A 26 -4.04 -6.22 -14.57
C GLU A 26 -3.82 -7.48 -13.72
N ASN A 27 -2.54 -7.83 -13.50
CA ASN A 27 -2.09 -8.94 -12.70
C ASN A 27 -1.24 -8.48 -11.50
N ALA A 28 -1.75 -8.69 -10.28
CA ALA A 28 -1.04 -8.36 -9.05
C ALA A 28 0.31 -9.09 -8.91
N LEU A 29 0.51 -10.24 -9.58
CA LEU A 29 1.79 -10.95 -9.58
C LEU A 29 2.91 -10.20 -10.31
N ALA A 30 2.57 -9.39 -11.33
CA ALA A 30 3.56 -8.53 -11.98
C ALA A 30 4.13 -7.53 -10.97
N ARG A 31 3.24 -6.89 -10.18
CA ARG A 31 3.68 -5.99 -9.11
C ARG A 31 4.50 -6.70 -8.04
N VAL A 32 4.19 -7.96 -7.71
CA VAL A 32 5.02 -8.75 -6.78
C VAL A 32 6.41 -9.02 -7.36
N ALA A 33 6.52 -9.32 -8.66
CA ALA A 33 7.81 -9.50 -9.31
C ALA A 33 8.67 -8.23 -9.23
N ASP A 34 8.09 -7.05 -9.45
CA ASP A 34 8.81 -5.77 -9.29
C ASP A 34 9.33 -5.58 -7.87
N LEU A 35 8.50 -5.87 -6.85
CA LEU A 35 8.92 -5.77 -5.44
C LEU A 35 10.07 -6.72 -5.11
N ASN A 36 10.08 -7.91 -5.71
CA ASN A 36 11.13 -8.90 -5.53
C ASN A 36 12.43 -8.46 -6.20
N LEU A 37 12.35 -7.92 -7.42
CA LEU A 37 13.49 -7.39 -8.15
C LEU A 37 14.16 -6.23 -7.39
N GLU A 38 13.35 -5.30 -6.88
CA GLU A 38 13.82 -4.14 -6.11
C GLU A 38 14.22 -4.48 -4.67
N ARG A 39 13.93 -5.72 -4.22
CA ARG A 39 14.06 -6.14 -2.82
C ARG A 39 13.41 -5.12 -1.88
N TYR A 40 12.19 -4.68 -2.24
CA TYR A 40 11.51 -3.56 -1.59
C TYR A 40 11.53 -3.68 -0.07
N ALA A 41 11.90 -2.61 0.65
CA ALA A 41 12.04 -2.56 2.10
C ALA A 41 13.17 -3.45 2.68
N GLY A 42 14.07 -3.98 1.85
CA GLY A 42 15.18 -4.83 2.26
C GLY A 42 16.30 -4.11 3.01
N MET A 43 16.41 -2.80 2.86
CA MET A 43 17.47 -2.01 3.46
C MET A 43 17.04 -1.33 4.76
N TYR A 44 18.01 -1.01 5.62
CA TYR A 44 17.83 -0.20 6.83
C TYR A 44 19.15 0.49 7.21
N ARG A 45 19.10 1.44 8.16
CA ARG A 45 20.32 2.07 8.71
C ARG A 45 20.74 1.32 9.97
N ALA A 46 21.84 0.59 9.88
CA ALA A 46 22.56 0.02 11.01
C ALA A 46 23.52 1.05 11.63
N GLN A 47 24.22 0.66 12.70
CA GLN A 47 25.21 1.51 13.35
C GLN A 47 26.36 1.90 12.40
N ASP A 48 26.83 0.97 11.57
CA ASP A 48 27.98 1.15 10.68
C ASP A 48 27.61 1.59 9.25
N GLY A 49 26.34 1.92 9.00
CA GLY A 49 25.88 2.39 7.71
C GLY A 49 24.62 1.68 7.21
N LEU A 50 24.44 1.65 5.88
CA LEU A 50 23.31 0.95 5.26
C LEU A 50 23.55 -0.55 5.28
N ALA A 51 22.56 -1.29 5.77
CA ALA A 51 22.54 -2.74 5.78
C ALA A 51 21.32 -3.27 5.02
N CYS A 52 21.35 -4.53 4.62
CA CYS A 52 20.27 -5.18 3.88
C CYS A 52 19.97 -6.57 4.48
N ASP A 53 18.72 -6.81 4.87
CA ASP A 53 18.27 -8.13 5.31
C ASP A 53 17.97 -9.03 4.10
N PRO A 54 18.31 -10.33 4.16
CA PRO A 54 17.93 -11.28 3.10
C PRO A 54 16.40 -11.53 3.08
N GLY A 55 15.86 -12.01 1.95
CA GLY A 55 14.49 -12.50 1.87
C GLY A 55 13.43 -11.49 1.42
N TYR A 56 13.82 -10.26 1.12
CA TYR A 56 12.96 -9.25 0.50
C TYR A 56 12.81 -9.42 -1.01
N ASP A 57 13.39 -10.47 -1.58
CA ASP A 57 13.24 -10.98 -2.95
C ASP A 57 12.16 -12.07 -3.09
N ASN A 58 11.40 -12.34 -2.02
CA ASN A 58 10.37 -13.38 -1.98
C ASN A 58 9.03 -12.88 -1.39
N TRP A 59 8.62 -11.67 -1.79
CA TRP A 59 7.27 -11.17 -1.60
C TRP A 59 6.24 -12.11 -2.22
N ARG A 60 5.12 -12.26 -1.51
CA ARG A 60 3.98 -13.06 -1.93
C ARG A 60 2.69 -12.44 -1.41
N LEU A 61 1.63 -12.56 -2.18
CA LEU A 61 0.30 -12.17 -1.72
C LEU A 61 -0.18 -13.13 -0.64
N VAL A 62 -0.82 -12.60 0.41
CA VAL A 62 -1.41 -13.39 1.50
C VAL A 62 -2.93 -13.43 1.39
N LEU A 63 -3.57 -14.38 2.06
CA LEU A 63 -5.02 -14.39 2.14
C LEU A 63 -5.51 -13.21 2.97
N ILE A 64 -6.41 -12.42 2.39
CA ILE A 64 -7.19 -11.39 3.07
C ILE A 64 -8.55 -12.03 3.33
N HIS A 65 -8.95 -12.07 4.59
CA HIS A 65 -10.27 -12.56 4.99
C HIS A 65 -11.01 -11.41 5.66
N PRO A 66 -11.58 -10.47 4.90
CA PRO A 66 -12.37 -9.41 5.49
C PRO A 66 -13.52 -10.00 6.31
N SER A 67 -13.77 -9.43 7.48
CA SER A 67 -14.85 -9.85 8.38
C SER A 67 -16.26 -9.59 7.84
N ARG A 68 -16.36 -8.88 6.71
CA ARG A 68 -17.60 -8.58 6.00
C ARG A 68 -17.41 -8.60 4.49
N LYS A 69 -18.52 -8.67 3.76
CA LYS A 69 -18.54 -8.44 2.32
C LYS A 69 -18.45 -6.93 2.02
N PRO A 70 -18.04 -6.57 0.79
CA PRO A 70 -18.22 -5.21 0.29
C PRO A 70 -19.68 -4.74 0.40
N LEU A 71 -19.89 -3.44 0.56
CA LEU A 71 -21.23 -2.84 0.59
C LEU A 71 -21.95 -3.08 -0.75
N ALA A 72 -23.27 -3.30 -0.69
CA ALA A 72 -24.07 -3.46 -1.88
C ALA A 72 -23.99 -2.20 -2.77
N GLY A 73 -23.70 -2.39 -4.06
CA GLY A 73 -23.53 -1.30 -5.01
C GLY A 73 -22.17 -0.58 -4.95
N ALA A 74 -21.30 -0.90 -3.99
CA ALA A 74 -19.94 -0.34 -3.99
C ALA A 74 -19.13 -0.92 -5.17
N PRO A 75 -18.29 -0.11 -5.84
CA PRO A 75 -17.42 -0.56 -6.93
C PRO A 75 -16.19 -1.33 -6.41
N VAL A 76 -16.41 -2.26 -5.47
CA VAL A 76 -15.37 -2.99 -4.72
C VAL A 76 -15.69 -4.49 -4.74
N GLU A 77 -14.71 -5.29 -5.12
CA GLU A 77 -14.78 -6.75 -5.10
C GLU A 77 -13.67 -7.31 -4.19
N ALA A 78 -14.05 -8.02 -3.12
CA ALA A 78 -13.11 -8.69 -2.23
C ALA A 78 -12.78 -10.09 -2.76
N ARG A 79 -11.54 -10.32 -3.19
CA ARG A 79 -11.02 -11.64 -3.59
C ARG A 79 -10.08 -12.19 -2.51
N PRO A 80 -9.74 -13.49 -2.54
CA PRO A 80 -8.97 -14.10 -1.46
C PRO A 80 -7.62 -13.45 -1.17
N ARG A 81 -6.93 -12.84 -2.13
CA ARG A 81 -5.58 -12.25 -1.94
C ARG A 81 -5.44 -10.80 -2.40
N VAL A 82 -6.51 -10.23 -2.97
CA VAL A 82 -6.54 -8.88 -3.52
C VAL A 82 -7.93 -8.29 -3.34
N ILE A 83 -8.03 -6.97 -3.21
CA ILE A 83 -9.29 -6.24 -3.27
C ILE A 83 -9.26 -5.47 -4.58
N ARG A 84 -10.25 -5.71 -5.46
CA ARG A 84 -10.39 -4.96 -6.71
C ARG A 84 -11.29 -3.77 -6.48
N VAL A 85 -10.91 -2.64 -7.05
CA VAL A 85 -11.64 -1.39 -6.95
C VAL A 85 -11.77 -0.83 -8.35
N MET A 86 -13.00 -0.53 -8.77
CA MET A 86 -13.22 0.28 -9.96
C MET A 86 -13.20 1.74 -9.54
N LEU A 87 -12.18 2.48 -9.99
CA LEU A 87 -12.04 3.89 -9.65
C LEU A 87 -13.08 4.71 -10.41
N PRO A 88 -13.75 5.69 -9.76
CA PRO A 88 -14.63 6.61 -10.44
C PRO A 88 -13.86 7.50 -11.41
N SER A 89 -14.54 7.99 -12.45
CA SER A 89 -13.94 8.90 -13.43
C SER A 89 -13.33 10.13 -12.74
N GLY A 90 -12.08 10.44 -13.09
CA GLY A 90 -11.32 11.53 -12.49
C GLY A 90 -10.50 11.15 -11.26
N LEU A 91 -10.77 10.03 -10.58
CA LEU A 91 -9.91 9.56 -9.49
C LEU A 91 -8.75 8.73 -10.06
N SER A 92 -7.55 9.31 -10.12
CA SER A 92 -6.36 8.57 -10.54
C SER A 92 -5.90 7.58 -9.47
N LEU A 93 -5.21 6.52 -9.92
CA LEU A 93 -4.60 5.53 -9.03
C LEU A 93 -3.66 6.17 -8.01
N ILE A 94 -2.84 7.15 -8.43
CA ILE A 94 -1.89 7.85 -7.54
C ILE A 94 -2.63 8.57 -6.42
N ALA A 95 -3.72 9.27 -6.75
CA ALA A 95 -4.53 9.96 -5.74
C ALA A 95 -5.23 8.97 -4.80
N PHE A 96 -5.78 7.88 -5.34
CA PHE A 96 -6.35 6.81 -4.54
C PHE A 96 -5.33 6.20 -3.58
N GLU A 97 -4.12 5.89 -4.07
CA GLU A 97 -3.03 5.32 -3.27
C GLU A 97 -2.56 6.28 -2.19
N LYS A 98 -2.44 7.58 -2.49
CA LYS A 98 -2.11 8.60 -1.50
C LYS A 98 -3.14 8.64 -0.37
N GLU A 99 -4.43 8.63 -0.70
CA GLU A 99 -5.52 8.65 0.27
C GLU A 99 -5.62 7.35 1.07
N LEU A 100 -5.31 6.21 0.44
CA LEU A 100 -5.19 4.92 1.10
C LEU A 100 -4.04 4.94 2.11
N HIS A 101 -2.88 5.45 1.71
CA HIS A 101 -1.71 5.59 2.57
C HIS A 101 -2.01 6.49 3.78
N GLU A 102 -2.62 7.65 3.54
CA GLU A 102 -3.00 8.61 4.58
C GLU A 102 -3.94 7.96 5.61
N ARG A 103 -5.01 7.29 5.17
CA ARG A 103 -5.97 6.61 6.05
C ARG A 103 -5.37 5.40 6.79
N LEU A 104 -4.35 4.76 6.23
CA LEU A 104 -3.62 3.66 6.88
C LEU A 104 -2.47 4.14 7.78
N SER A 105 -2.05 5.41 7.68
CA SER A 105 -0.91 5.96 8.40
C SER A 105 -0.93 5.76 9.93
N PRO A 106 -2.09 5.74 10.64
CA PRO A 106 -2.10 5.45 12.08
C PRO A 106 -1.63 4.03 12.42
N ALA A 107 -1.70 3.10 11.45
CA ALA A 107 -1.17 1.74 11.58
C ALA A 107 0.22 1.57 10.93
N GLY A 108 0.82 2.64 10.42
CA GLY A 108 2.12 2.60 9.78
C GLY A 108 3.24 2.26 10.76
N LEU A 109 4.10 1.30 10.39
CA LEU A 109 5.20 0.82 11.23
C LEU A 109 6.13 1.96 11.66
N GLY A 110 6.56 2.80 10.70
CA GLY A 110 7.51 3.88 10.97
C GLY A 110 6.97 4.91 11.96
N GLY A 111 5.70 5.29 11.83
CA GLY A 111 5.05 6.21 12.77
C GLY A 111 4.89 5.60 14.16
N TRP A 112 4.48 4.33 14.23
CA TRP A 112 4.32 3.62 15.50
C TRP A 112 5.66 3.43 16.24
N ILE A 113 6.72 3.02 15.54
CA ILE A 113 8.08 2.85 16.11
C ILE A 113 8.62 4.17 16.67
N ALA A 114 8.34 5.28 15.99
CA ALA A 114 8.73 6.62 16.43
C ALA A 114 7.90 7.15 17.62
N SER A 115 6.82 6.48 18.02
CA SER A 115 6.01 6.88 19.17
C SER A 115 6.68 6.50 20.51
N PRO A 116 6.30 7.12 21.64
CA PRO A 116 6.77 6.68 22.95
C PRO A 116 6.47 5.21 23.27
N ALA A 117 5.31 4.69 22.83
CA ALA A 117 4.94 3.30 23.02
C ALA A 117 5.82 2.36 22.19
N GLY A 118 6.08 2.71 20.93
CA GLY A 118 6.95 1.93 20.05
C GLY A 118 8.39 1.90 20.55
N ARG A 119 8.94 3.03 21.03
CA ARG A 119 10.27 3.06 21.64
C ARG A 119 10.38 2.17 22.88
N ARG A 120 9.37 2.17 23.76
CA ARG A 120 9.34 1.27 24.92
C ARG A 120 9.30 -0.19 24.50
N HIS A 121 8.43 -0.54 23.55
CA HIS A 121 8.36 -1.89 23.01
C HIS A 121 9.70 -2.37 22.44
N CYS A 122 10.41 -1.53 21.68
CA CYS A 122 11.73 -1.87 21.18
C CYS A 122 12.73 -2.10 22.33
N ALA A 123 12.70 -1.25 23.37
CA ALA A 123 13.55 -1.41 24.55
C ALA A 123 13.26 -2.72 25.30
N ASP A 124 11.98 -3.08 25.47
CA ASP A 124 11.55 -4.32 26.12
C ASP A 124 12.02 -5.57 25.37
N LEU A 125 12.19 -5.47 24.05
CA LEU A 125 12.74 -6.53 23.19
C LEU A 125 14.27 -6.47 23.02
N GLY A 126 14.94 -5.44 23.55
CA GLY A 126 16.37 -5.22 23.33
C GLY A 126 16.74 -4.90 21.87
N LEU A 127 15.83 -4.28 21.11
CA LEU A 127 15.99 -3.97 19.70
C LEU A 127 16.21 -2.48 19.43
N ASP A 128 16.98 -2.17 18.40
CA ASP A 128 17.12 -0.80 17.91
C ASP A 128 15.93 -0.42 17.00
N PRO A 129 15.18 0.66 17.31
CA PRO A 129 14.07 1.10 16.45
C PRO A 129 14.49 1.44 15.01
N ARG A 130 15.76 1.80 14.76
CA ARG A 130 16.28 2.09 13.42
C ARG A 130 16.19 0.88 12.48
N GLU A 131 16.26 -0.33 13.00
CA GLU A 131 16.16 -1.57 12.21
C GLU A 131 14.75 -1.79 11.62
N ALA A 132 13.72 -1.23 12.27
CA ALA A 132 12.35 -1.26 11.77
C ALA A 132 12.07 -0.17 10.72
N ILE A 133 12.93 0.84 10.59
CA ILE A 133 12.80 1.87 9.56
C ILE A 133 13.40 1.36 8.25
N ARG A 134 12.52 0.87 7.37
CA ARG A 134 12.91 0.20 6.14
C ARG A 134 13.07 1.16 4.97
N LEU A 135 13.99 0.79 4.09
CA LEU A 135 14.40 1.54 2.91
C LEU A 135 14.41 0.61 1.68
N THR A 136 14.24 1.20 0.51
CA THR A 136 14.40 0.54 -0.80
C THR A 136 15.46 1.29 -1.60
N GLY A 137 16.44 0.56 -2.11
CA GLY A 137 17.40 1.07 -3.08
C GLY A 137 16.83 0.96 -4.50
N TYR A 138 16.90 2.05 -5.25
CA TYR A 138 16.55 2.10 -6.66
C TYR A 138 17.84 2.31 -7.44
N ASN A 139 18.18 1.34 -8.28
CA ASN A 139 19.27 1.48 -9.23
C ASN A 139 18.68 1.99 -10.55
N THR A 140 18.75 3.29 -10.77
CA THR A 140 18.18 3.94 -11.97
C THR A 140 19.19 4.03 -13.12
N GLY A 141 20.38 3.43 -12.99
CA GLY A 141 21.47 3.57 -13.96
C GLY A 141 22.20 4.92 -13.92
N GLU A 142 21.64 5.94 -13.27
CA GLU A 142 22.21 7.29 -13.12
C GLU A 142 22.69 7.62 -11.69
N GLY A 143 22.55 6.68 -10.75
CA GLY A 143 23.01 6.82 -9.37
C GLY A 143 22.25 5.92 -8.39
N GLU A 144 22.78 5.80 -7.17
CA GLU A 144 22.09 5.11 -6.07
C GLU A 144 21.10 6.07 -5.40
N ARG A 145 19.81 5.80 -5.55
CA ARG A 145 18.76 6.48 -4.78
C ARG A 145 18.18 5.53 -3.76
N VAL A 146 18.16 5.92 -2.50
CA VAL A 146 17.48 5.18 -1.43
C VAL A 146 16.27 5.97 -0.96
N SER A 147 15.09 5.33 -0.91
CA SER A 147 13.86 5.96 -0.40
C SER A 147 13.25 5.12 0.72
N ARG A 148 12.45 5.75 1.58
CA ARG A 148 11.78 5.06 2.70
C ARG A 148 10.65 4.16 2.18
N ALA A 149 10.51 3.00 2.80
CA ALA A 149 9.41 2.08 2.52
C ALA A 149 8.25 2.36 3.49
N ASP A 150 7.40 3.32 3.12
CA ASP A 150 6.31 3.82 3.97
C ASP A 150 5.07 2.93 4.00
N GLU A 151 4.99 1.95 3.10
CA GLU A 151 3.80 1.12 2.91
C GLU A 151 3.81 -0.15 3.78
N LEU A 152 4.46 -0.10 4.95
CA LEU A 152 4.51 -1.19 5.92
C LEU A 152 3.60 -0.88 7.10
N TYR A 153 2.65 -1.77 7.37
CA TYR A 153 1.59 -1.56 8.36
C TYR A 153 1.50 -2.69 9.37
N ILE A 154 1.16 -2.34 10.60
CA ILE A 154 0.77 -3.28 11.66
C ILE A 154 -0.67 -3.70 11.38
N PHE A 155 -0.86 -4.90 10.85
CA PHE A 155 -2.12 -5.35 10.27
C PHE A 155 -2.33 -6.86 10.44
N LYS A 156 -3.54 -7.30 10.77
CA LYS A 156 -3.92 -8.72 10.88
C LYS A 156 -4.99 -9.01 9.83
N PRO A 157 -4.68 -9.68 8.70
CA PRO A 157 -5.62 -9.81 7.57
C PRO A 157 -7.02 -10.36 7.88
N ARG A 158 -7.15 -11.21 8.89
CA ARG A 158 -8.45 -11.75 9.35
C ARG A 158 -9.25 -10.79 10.24
N LEU A 159 -8.57 -9.96 11.03
CA LEU A 159 -9.23 -9.02 11.95
C LEU A 159 -9.45 -7.66 11.30
N ASP A 160 -8.42 -7.17 10.61
CA ASP A 160 -8.38 -5.82 10.06
C ASP A 160 -8.85 -5.75 8.60
N GLY A 161 -9.11 -6.89 7.94
CA GLY A 161 -9.58 -6.94 6.56
C GLY A 161 -10.89 -6.19 6.34
N GLY A 162 -11.81 -6.22 7.31
CA GLY A 162 -13.05 -5.44 7.26
C GLY A 162 -12.80 -3.92 7.35
N ARG A 163 -11.82 -3.50 8.17
CA ARG A 163 -11.40 -2.10 8.27
C ARG A 163 -10.77 -1.62 6.97
N LEU A 164 -9.94 -2.44 6.33
CA LEU A 164 -9.36 -2.12 5.01
C LEU A 164 -10.45 -1.93 3.95
N LEU A 165 -11.47 -2.80 3.91
CA LEU A 165 -12.62 -2.60 3.02
C LEU A 165 -13.33 -1.27 3.29
N THR A 166 -13.56 -0.92 4.56
CA THR A 166 -14.21 0.34 4.91
C THR A 166 -13.40 1.55 4.46
N ILE A 167 -12.07 1.52 4.65
CA ILE A 167 -11.17 2.58 4.18
C ILE A 167 -11.31 2.75 2.66
N ILE A 168 -11.24 1.66 1.90
CA ILE A 168 -11.33 1.67 0.44
C ILE A 168 -12.68 2.22 -0.04
N GLU A 169 -13.78 1.73 0.52
CA GLU A 169 -15.13 2.17 0.17
C GLU A 169 -15.35 3.64 0.50
N HIS A 170 -14.85 4.12 1.66
CA HIS A 170 -14.94 5.53 2.03
C HIS A 170 -14.14 6.43 1.09
N ILE A 171 -12.93 6.03 0.64
CA ILE A 171 -12.17 6.82 -0.33
C ILE A 171 -12.99 7.05 -1.61
N VAL A 172 -13.59 5.98 -2.14
CA VAL A 172 -14.41 6.07 -3.35
C VAL A 172 -15.68 6.88 -3.13
N HIS A 173 -16.40 6.61 -2.03
CA HIS A 173 -17.62 7.32 -1.67
C HIS A 173 -17.37 8.83 -1.47
N ASP A 174 -16.36 9.19 -0.68
CA ASP A 174 -16.00 10.58 -0.40
C ASP A 174 -15.67 11.34 -1.69
N TYR A 175 -14.96 10.69 -2.61
CA TYR A 175 -14.67 11.29 -3.92
C TYR A 175 -15.95 11.56 -4.71
N VAL A 176 -16.81 10.55 -4.87
CA VAL A 176 -18.06 10.66 -5.65
C VAL A 176 -19.00 11.71 -5.06
N VAL A 177 -19.24 11.69 -3.74
CA VAL A 177 -20.16 12.65 -3.10
C VAL A 177 -19.66 14.08 -3.22
N ARG A 178 -18.36 14.30 -3.06
CA ARG A 178 -17.76 15.64 -3.20
C ARG A 178 -17.76 16.12 -4.65
N ASP A 179 -17.55 15.23 -5.61
CA ASP A 179 -17.65 15.53 -7.05
C ASP A 179 -19.06 15.97 -7.42
N VAL A 180 -20.09 15.21 -7.00
CA VAL A 180 -21.51 15.54 -7.22
C VAL A 180 -21.89 16.86 -6.58
N ALA A 181 -21.31 17.20 -5.41
CA ALA A 181 -21.55 18.47 -4.74
C ALA A 181 -20.80 19.68 -5.36
N GLY A 182 -20.08 19.50 -6.48
CA GLY A 182 -19.26 20.55 -7.09
C GLY A 182 -18.04 20.95 -6.25
N ARG A 183 -17.66 20.12 -5.27
CA ARG A 183 -16.55 20.35 -4.34
C ARG A 183 -15.48 19.29 -4.52
N ARG A 184 -15.12 19.01 -5.78
CA ARG A 184 -14.16 17.96 -6.14
C ARG A 184 -12.93 18.07 -5.22
N PRO A 185 -12.52 16.97 -4.56
CA PRO A 185 -11.38 17.04 -3.66
C PRO A 185 -10.15 17.59 -4.41
N ASN A 186 -9.29 18.32 -3.70
CA ASN A 186 -8.03 18.79 -4.26
C ASN A 186 -7.03 17.65 -4.58
N TRP A 187 -7.37 16.42 -4.17
CA TRP A 187 -6.74 15.16 -4.54
C TRP A 187 -7.61 14.39 -5.54
N GLY A 188 -7.01 13.86 -6.61
CA GLY A 188 -7.74 13.18 -7.70
C GLY A 188 -7.48 13.78 -9.09
N TRP A 189 -6.21 13.92 -9.46
CA TRP A 189 -5.80 14.44 -10.76
C TRP A 189 -5.50 13.30 -11.72
N VAL A 190 -6.17 13.28 -12.88
CA VAL A 190 -5.76 12.48 -14.05
C VAL A 190 -4.96 13.43 -14.94
N ALA A 191 -3.69 13.13 -15.18
CA ALA A 191 -2.96 13.84 -16.24
C ALA A 191 -3.65 13.52 -17.59
N PRO A 192 -3.76 14.45 -18.56
CA PRO A 192 -4.44 14.22 -19.85
C PRO A 192 -3.98 12.95 -20.60
N ASN A 193 -2.80 12.47 -20.27
CA ASN A 193 -2.08 11.32 -20.80
C ASN A 193 -2.26 10.01 -20.00
N GLN A 194 -3.06 9.99 -18.93
CA GLN A 194 -3.40 8.78 -18.15
C GLN A 194 -4.71 8.10 -18.61
N GLY A 195 -4.82 7.85 -19.91
CA GLY A 195 -5.40 6.60 -20.42
C GLY A 195 -6.90 6.31 -20.22
N TYR A 196 -7.75 7.28 -19.90
CA TYR A 196 -9.19 7.06 -20.11
C TYR A 196 -9.46 7.02 -21.62
N ARG A 197 -9.89 5.85 -22.14
CA ARG A 197 -10.58 5.80 -23.43
C ARG A 197 -11.83 6.68 -23.29
N SER A 198 -11.81 7.85 -23.93
CA SER A 198 -13.02 8.65 -24.13
C SER A 198 -14.00 7.77 -24.90
N ILE A 199 -15.03 7.27 -24.22
CA ILE A 199 -16.23 6.81 -24.91
C ILE A 199 -16.90 8.09 -25.40
N ARG A 200 -16.54 8.54 -26.62
CA ARG A 200 -17.38 9.49 -27.33
C ARG A 200 -18.73 8.80 -27.57
N PRO A 201 -19.86 9.42 -27.25
CA PRO A 201 -21.14 8.94 -27.75
C PRO A 201 -21.06 8.95 -29.28
N SER A 202 -21.32 7.82 -29.91
CA SER A 202 -21.48 7.76 -31.36
C SER A 202 -22.64 8.68 -31.73
N THR A 203 -22.36 9.79 -32.40
CA THR A 203 -23.38 10.56 -33.11
C THR A 203 -24.00 9.63 -34.15
N ALA A 204 -25.27 9.30 -33.98
CA ALA A 204 -26.06 8.62 -35.00
C ALA A 204 -26.04 9.43 -36.31
N PRO A 205 -26.00 8.78 -37.48
CA PRO A 205 -26.07 9.50 -38.74
C PRO A 205 -27.50 10.03 -38.93
N SER A 206 -27.63 11.34 -39.08
CA SER A 206 -28.84 11.99 -39.58
C SER A 206 -29.03 11.63 -41.06
N ALA A 207 -30.17 11.02 -41.37
CA ALA A 207 -30.73 10.91 -42.72
C ALA A 207 -31.51 12.19 -43.06
#